data_AF-A0A0S8K271-F1
#
_entry.id   AF-A0A0S8K271-F1
#
_cell.length_a   1.000
_cell.length_b   1.000
_cell.length_c   1.000
_cell.angle_alpha   90.00
_cell.angle_beta   90.00
_cell.angle_gamma   90.00
#
_symmetry.space_group_name_H-M   'P 1'
#
loop_
_entity.id
_entity.type
_entity.pdbx_description
1 polymer ?
#
loop_
_entity_poly.entity_id
_entity_poly.type
_entity_poly.pdbx_seq_one_letter_code
_entity_poly.pdbx_strand_id
1 'polypeptide(L)'
;AGPVMLEPDKSWFMAMQSLELFSLIGISAGAAGLKSPIMCNAANLAYLKEDYCRYLRTGEPGSASGDDMFLMLWLKKMHPGSIRYITSPGAVIRTLPANNLYTFLMQRFRWASKSRFYRDFHICSTALLVFLTNASLLVVGVLCFISAHWITVFGLLMVVKGMIDLLFMNEVLKYYGKRKLLLLFLPLELIYFMYVSVVGIASQLTPYTWKGRNIQP
;
A
#
# COMPACT_ATOMS: atom_id res chain seq x y z
N ALA A 1 3.94 4.13 -14.61
CA ALA A 1 2.80 3.92 -13.70
C ALA A 1 2.02 5.23 -13.54
N GLY A 2 0.76 5.17 -13.14
CA GLY A 2 -0.06 6.37 -12.96
C GLY A 2 -1.06 6.29 -11.80
N PRO A 3 -1.78 7.39 -11.56
CA PRO A 3 -2.67 7.55 -10.42
C PRO A 3 -3.98 6.81 -10.60
N VAL A 4 -4.41 6.18 -9.51
CA VAL A 4 -5.71 5.53 -9.39
C VAL A 4 -6.45 6.17 -8.22
N MET A 5 -7.74 6.36 -8.36
CA MET A 5 -8.57 6.97 -7.33
C MET A 5 -9.80 6.10 -7.07
N LEU A 6 -10.05 5.79 -5.80
CA LEU A 6 -11.32 5.18 -5.39
C LEU A 6 -12.35 6.29 -5.19
N GLU A 7 -13.44 6.24 -5.96
CA GLU A 7 -14.59 7.12 -5.75
C GLU A 7 -15.59 6.44 -4.81
N PRO A 8 -15.75 6.92 -3.57
CA PRO A 8 -16.66 6.33 -2.62
C PRO A 8 -18.10 6.74 -2.91
N ASP A 9 -19.03 5.79 -2.91
CA ASP A 9 -20.42 6.05 -3.30
C ASP A 9 -21.32 6.54 -2.15
N LYS A 10 -20.90 6.46 -0.87
CA LYS A 10 -21.49 7.16 0.33
C LYS A 10 -21.02 6.64 1.71
N SER A 11 -20.29 5.52 1.81
CA SER A 11 -19.93 4.91 3.10
C SER A 11 -18.61 5.42 3.70
N TRP A 12 -18.58 5.64 5.02
CA TRP A 12 -17.36 5.94 5.78
C TRP A 12 -16.28 4.84 5.59
N PHE A 13 -16.68 3.58 5.51
CA PHE A 13 -15.77 2.47 5.24
C PHE A 13 -15.10 2.59 3.87
N MET A 14 -15.87 2.90 2.84
CA MET A 14 -15.38 3.13 1.48
C MET A 14 -14.45 4.35 1.42
N ALA A 15 -14.77 5.42 2.15
CA ALA A 15 -13.94 6.61 2.24
C ALA A 15 -12.59 6.34 2.94
N MET A 16 -12.58 5.49 3.98
CA MET A 16 -11.33 5.03 4.61
C MET A 16 -10.47 4.20 3.65
N GLN A 17 -11.07 3.35 2.80
CA GLN A 17 -10.33 2.65 1.75
C GLN A 17 -9.71 3.61 0.73
N SER A 18 -10.42 4.67 0.34
CA SER A 18 -9.86 5.72 -0.51
C SER A 18 -8.66 6.39 0.15
N LEU A 19 -8.77 6.72 1.44
CA LEU A 19 -7.70 7.36 2.20
C LEU A 19 -6.45 6.46 2.30
N GLU A 20 -6.63 5.17 2.57
CA GLU A 20 -5.55 4.18 2.55
C GLU A 20 -4.92 4.04 1.15
N LEU A 21 -5.73 3.97 0.10
CA LEU A 21 -5.17 3.85 -1.25
C LEU A 21 -4.37 5.10 -1.64
N PHE A 22 -4.84 6.30 -1.25
CA PHE A 22 -4.10 7.53 -1.50
C PHE A 22 -2.72 7.51 -0.84
N SER A 23 -2.57 6.97 0.38
CA SER A 23 -1.25 6.87 1.01
C SER A 23 -0.31 5.99 0.18
N LEU A 24 -0.78 4.81 -0.25
CA LEU A 24 -0.01 3.89 -1.08
C LEU A 24 0.40 4.51 -2.43
N ILE A 25 -0.53 5.21 -3.07
CA ILE A 25 -0.27 5.83 -4.38
C ILE A 25 0.66 7.04 -4.25
N GLY A 26 0.51 7.84 -3.19
CA GLY A 26 1.44 8.92 -2.86
C GLY A 26 2.86 8.40 -2.68
N ILE A 27 3.04 7.30 -1.94
CA ILE A 27 4.35 6.69 -1.73
C ILE A 27 4.90 6.17 -3.07
N SER A 28 4.04 5.58 -3.91
CA SER A 28 4.44 5.11 -5.25
C SER A 28 4.97 6.23 -6.13
N ALA A 29 4.28 7.37 -6.12
CA ALA A 29 4.69 8.55 -6.88
C ALA A 29 6.02 9.12 -6.35
N GLY A 30 6.16 9.26 -5.02
CA GLY A 30 7.39 9.72 -4.39
C GLY A 30 8.59 8.81 -4.67
N ALA A 31 8.40 7.50 -4.49
CA ALA A 31 9.43 6.49 -4.75
C ALA A 31 9.88 6.47 -6.22
N ALA A 32 8.94 6.60 -7.16
CA ALA A 32 9.28 6.76 -8.57
C ALA A 32 10.02 8.08 -8.87
N GLY A 33 9.65 9.19 -8.21
CA GLY A 33 10.37 10.46 -8.29
C GLY A 33 11.82 10.37 -7.79
N LEU A 34 12.06 9.52 -6.79
CA LEU A 34 13.40 9.19 -6.28
C LEU A 34 14.15 8.17 -7.16
N LYS A 35 13.61 7.78 -8.33
CA LYS A 35 14.14 6.74 -9.21
C LYS A 35 14.23 5.33 -8.56
N SER A 36 13.49 5.13 -7.47
CA SER A 36 13.42 3.87 -6.73
C SER A 36 11.97 3.38 -6.65
N PRO A 37 11.30 3.11 -7.79
CA PRO A 37 9.90 2.68 -7.79
C PRO A 37 9.72 1.41 -6.96
N ILE A 38 8.73 1.44 -6.06
CA ILE A 38 8.41 0.33 -5.16
C ILE A 38 7.01 -0.25 -5.38
N MET A 39 6.15 0.42 -6.14
CA MET A 39 4.81 -0.06 -6.47
C MET A 39 4.34 0.51 -7.80
N CYS A 40 3.53 -0.27 -8.51
CA CYS A 40 2.72 0.17 -9.64
C CYS A 40 1.30 -0.39 -9.51
N ASN A 41 0.34 0.22 -10.20
CA ASN A 41 -1.04 -0.27 -10.24
C ASN A 41 -1.38 -0.73 -11.65
N ALA A 42 -1.76 -2.00 -11.82
CA ALA A 42 -2.22 -2.55 -13.09
C ALA A 42 -3.34 -1.75 -13.77
N ALA A 43 -4.18 -1.05 -13.00
CA ALA A 43 -5.26 -0.23 -13.56
C ALA A 43 -4.75 1.04 -14.26
N ASN A 44 -3.49 1.43 -14.06
CA ASN A 44 -2.88 2.60 -14.70
C ASN A 44 -1.39 2.35 -14.95
N LEU A 45 -1.12 1.50 -15.93
CA LEU A 45 0.22 1.08 -16.31
C LEU A 45 0.36 1.06 -17.84
N ALA A 46 1.49 1.56 -18.33
CA ALA A 46 1.89 1.47 -19.73
C ALA A 46 3.35 0.98 -19.77
N TYR A 47 3.65 0.13 -20.76
CA TYR A 47 4.96 -0.44 -21.01
C TYR A 47 5.11 -0.79 -22.49
N LEU A 48 6.33 -0.97 -22.96
CA LEU A 48 6.60 -1.40 -24.33
C LEU A 48 6.20 -2.87 -24.49
N LYS A 49 5.50 -3.17 -25.59
CA LYS A 49 5.10 -4.55 -25.92
C LYS A 49 6.31 -5.48 -26.01
N GLU A 50 7.41 -5.01 -26.56
CA GLU A 50 8.66 -5.77 -26.71
C GLU A 50 9.26 -6.17 -25.36
N ASP A 51 9.26 -5.26 -24.38
CA ASP A 51 9.72 -5.54 -23.02
C ASP A 51 8.82 -6.59 -22.36
N TYR A 52 7.50 -6.51 -22.55
CA TYR A 52 6.58 -7.52 -22.03
C TYR A 52 6.82 -8.90 -22.67
N CYS A 53 6.99 -8.97 -23.99
CA CYS A 53 7.33 -10.21 -24.67
C CYS A 53 8.70 -10.77 -24.24
N ARG A 54 9.65 -9.92 -23.84
CA ARG A 54 10.93 -10.35 -23.28
C ARG A 54 10.77 -10.84 -21.85
N TYR A 55 9.97 -10.16 -21.03
CA TYR A 55 9.60 -10.59 -19.69
C TYR A 55 8.95 -11.97 -19.69
N LEU A 56 8.02 -12.25 -20.62
CA LEU A 56 7.40 -13.59 -20.73
C LEU A 56 8.41 -14.73 -20.98
N ARG A 57 9.58 -14.43 -21.55
CA ARG A 57 10.63 -15.43 -21.85
C ARG A 57 11.72 -15.52 -20.78
N THR A 58 11.94 -14.44 -20.03
CA THR A 58 13.12 -14.27 -19.14
C THR A 58 12.77 -13.91 -17.71
N GLY A 59 11.49 -13.60 -17.45
CA GLY A 59 10.99 -13.28 -16.13
C GLY A 59 11.06 -14.50 -15.23
N GLU A 60 11.45 -14.29 -13.98
CA GLU A 60 11.39 -15.33 -12.98
C GLU A 60 9.93 -15.69 -12.69
N PRO A 61 9.61 -16.97 -12.48
CA PRO A 61 8.27 -17.37 -12.08
C PRO A 61 7.88 -16.68 -10.76
N GLY A 62 6.93 -15.77 -10.84
CA GLY A 62 6.35 -15.08 -9.68
C GLY A 62 5.17 -15.82 -9.07
N SER A 63 4.40 -15.12 -8.25
CA SER A 63 3.11 -15.59 -7.73
C SER A 63 2.07 -15.69 -8.85
N ALA A 64 1.08 -16.59 -8.73
CA ALA A 64 -0.07 -16.73 -9.65
C ALA A 64 -0.99 -15.49 -9.75
N SER A 65 -0.59 -14.37 -9.12
CA SER A 65 -1.17 -13.05 -9.32
C SER A 65 -0.14 -11.96 -9.02
N GLY A 66 -0.26 -10.79 -9.66
CA GLY A 66 0.63 -9.63 -9.40
C GLY A 66 1.71 -9.41 -10.46
N ASP A 67 1.42 -9.83 -11.69
CA ASP A 67 2.30 -9.69 -12.84
C ASP A 67 2.75 -8.25 -13.08
N ASP A 68 1.95 -7.25 -12.66
CA ASP A 68 2.31 -5.84 -12.72
C ASP A 68 3.56 -5.52 -11.90
N MET A 69 3.61 -5.99 -10.65
CA MET A 69 4.76 -5.80 -9.76
C MET A 69 6.00 -6.56 -10.23
N PHE A 70 5.84 -7.80 -10.69
CA PHE A 70 6.97 -8.59 -11.20
C PHE A 70 7.53 -8.02 -12.50
N LEU A 71 6.66 -7.57 -13.41
CA LEU A 71 7.06 -6.84 -14.61
C LEU A 71 7.80 -5.55 -14.25
N MET A 72 7.31 -4.78 -13.29
CA MET A 72 7.97 -3.56 -12.83
C MET A 72 9.36 -3.86 -12.26
N LEU A 73 9.51 -4.91 -11.45
CA LEU A 73 10.80 -5.34 -10.90
C LEU A 73 11.77 -5.78 -11.99
N TRP A 74 11.28 -6.54 -12.97
CA TRP A 74 12.06 -6.95 -14.12
C TRP A 74 12.51 -5.73 -14.95
N LEU A 75 11.61 -4.77 -15.22
CA LEU A 75 11.93 -3.52 -15.91
C LEU A 75 12.93 -2.66 -15.11
N LYS A 76 12.81 -2.62 -13.79
CA LYS A 76 13.76 -1.91 -12.91
C LYS A 76 15.16 -2.49 -13.00
N LYS A 77 15.27 -3.82 -13.14
CA LYS A 77 16.55 -4.54 -13.32
C LYS A 77 17.14 -4.34 -14.72
N MET A 78 16.32 -4.46 -15.77
CA MET A 78 16.77 -4.40 -17.16
C MET A 78 17.01 -2.97 -17.64
N HIS A 79 16.21 -2.01 -17.16
CA HIS A 79 16.24 -0.61 -17.57
C HIS A 79 16.25 0.32 -16.34
N PRO A 80 17.35 0.37 -15.56
CA PRO A 80 17.42 1.21 -14.37
C PRO A 80 17.09 2.68 -14.66
N GLY A 81 16.23 3.29 -13.85
CA GLY A 81 15.82 4.69 -13.99
C GLY A 81 14.83 5.00 -15.13
N SER A 82 14.37 3.99 -15.89
CA SER A 82 13.39 4.18 -16.98
C SER A 82 11.95 4.35 -16.50
N ILE A 83 11.62 3.79 -15.33
CA ILE A 83 10.26 3.76 -14.80
C ILE A 83 9.89 5.16 -14.29
N ARG A 84 8.82 5.72 -14.88
CA ARG A 84 8.26 7.02 -14.47
C ARG A 84 6.84 6.88 -13.95
N TYR A 85 6.47 7.88 -13.15
CA TYR A 85 5.12 8.07 -12.64
C TYR A 85 4.51 9.33 -13.26
N ILE A 86 3.33 9.21 -13.88
CA ILE A 86 2.62 10.36 -14.44
C ILE A 86 1.83 11.06 -13.35
N THR A 87 2.03 12.35 -13.16
CA THR A 87 1.32 13.19 -12.16
C THR A 87 0.33 14.14 -12.82
N SER A 88 -0.13 13.84 -14.03
CA SER A 88 -1.18 14.64 -14.67
C SER A 88 -2.55 14.30 -14.07
N PRO A 89 -3.35 15.29 -13.63
CA PRO A 89 -4.73 15.06 -13.20
C PRO A 89 -5.59 14.38 -14.28
N GLY A 90 -5.30 14.61 -15.56
CA GLY A 90 -5.98 13.96 -16.69
C GLY A 90 -5.64 12.48 -16.86
N ALA A 91 -4.60 11.98 -16.18
CA ALA A 91 -4.21 10.58 -16.20
C ALA A 91 -4.82 9.76 -15.05
N VAL A 92 -5.68 10.36 -14.21
CA VAL A 92 -6.29 9.68 -13.05
C VAL A 92 -7.36 8.69 -13.51
N ILE A 93 -7.13 7.40 -13.22
CA ILE A 93 -8.12 6.34 -13.42
C ILE A 93 -8.98 6.21 -12.18
N ARG A 94 -10.29 6.15 -12.35
CA ARG A 94 -11.27 6.03 -11.27
C ARG A 94 -11.82 4.62 -11.18
N THR A 95 -12.00 4.12 -9.97
CA THR A 95 -12.60 2.81 -9.74
C THR A 95 -13.33 2.78 -8.40
N LEU A 96 -14.06 1.71 -8.13
CA LEU A 96 -14.88 1.56 -6.92
C LEU A 96 -14.10 0.88 -5.79
N PRO A 97 -14.29 1.30 -4.53
CA PRO A 97 -13.79 0.59 -3.35
C PRO A 97 -14.48 -0.76 -3.18
N ALA A 98 -13.91 -1.63 -2.32
CA ALA A 98 -14.51 -2.90 -1.99
C ALA A 98 -15.83 -2.69 -1.21
N ASN A 99 -16.84 -3.51 -1.53
CA ASN A 99 -18.20 -3.32 -1.02
C ASN A 99 -18.37 -3.72 0.45
N ASN A 100 -17.50 -4.56 1.00
CA ASN A 100 -17.60 -5.04 2.38
C ASN A 100 -16.23 -5.37 2.97
N LEU A 101 -16.20 -5.57 4.30
CA LEU A 101 -14.98 -5.85 5.04
C LEU A 101 -14.27 -7.14 4.57
N TYR A 102 -15.04 -8.19 4.25
CA TYR A 102 -14.48 -9.45 3.77
C TYR A 102 -13.71 -9.28 2.45
N THR A 103 -14.33 -8.66 1.45
CA THR A 103 -13.71 -8.40 0.14
C THR A 103 -12.50 -7.48 0.26
N PHE A 104 -12.56 -6.49 1.14
CA PHE A 104 -11.42 -5.63 1.47
C PHE A 104 -10.26 -6.42 2.08
N LEU A 105 -10.50 -7.21 3.13
CA LEU A 105 -9.46 -7.99 3.79
C LEU A 105 -8.83 -9.02 2.85
N MET A 106 -9.64 -9.73 2.05
CA MET A 106 -9.11 -10.68 1.06
C MET A 106 -8.23 -9.98 0.01
N GLN A 107 -8.57 -8.76 -0.40
CA GLN A 107 -7.73 -7.98 -1.30
C GLN A 107 -6.39 -7.62 -0.65
N ARG A 108 -6.39 -7.26 0.63
CA ARG A 108 -5.19 -6.85 1.37
C ARG A 108 -4.30 -8.04 1.74
N PHE A 109 -4.91 -9.17 2.08
CA PHE A 109 -4.20 -10.45 2.24
C PHE A 109 -3.49 -10.81 0.94
N ARG A 110 -4.16 -10.70 -0.21
CA ARG A 110 -3.55 -10.93 -1.53
C ARG A 110 -2.37 -10.00 -1.81
N TRP A 111 -2.45 -8.74 -1.42
CA TRP A 111 -1.37 -7.78 -1.65
C TRP A 111 -0.18 -8.06 -0.74
N ALA A 112 -0.44 -8.27 0.54
CA ALA A 112 0.60 -8.51 1.52
C ALA A 112 1.26 -9.88 1.36
N SER A 113 0.52 -10.94 1.03
CA SER A 113 1.07 -12.31 0.88
C SER A 113 2.16 -12.41 -0.20
N LYS A 114 2.21 -11.45 -1.13
CA LYS A 114 3.19 -11.42 -2.22
C LYS A 114 4.55 -10.89 -1.80
N SER A 115 4.64 -10.23 -0.65
CA SER A 115 5.89 -9.66 -0.16
C SER A 115 7.02 -10.69 -0.09
N ARG A 116 6.70 -11.97 0.19
CA ARG A 116 7.65 -13.09 0.20
C ARG A 116 8.42 -13.31 -1.10
N PHE A 117 7.83 -12.92 -2.24
CA PHE A 117 8.44 -13.09 -3.56
C PHE A 117 9.29 -11.89 -3.97
N TYR A 118 9.24 -10.78 -3.22
CA TYR A 118 10.01 -9.59 -3.54
C TYR A 118 11.42 -9.70 -2.97
N ARG A 119 12.42 -9.42 -3.83
CA ARG A 119 13.84 -9.38 -3.47
C ARG A 119 14.45 -7.98 -3.57
N ASP A 120 13.67 -7.00 -4.03
CA ASP A 120 14.13 -5.63 -4.22
C ASP A 120 14.33 -4.91 -2.89
N PHE A 121 15.52 -4.34 -2.70
CA PHE A 121 15.89 -3.67 -1.46
C PHE A 121 14.91 -2.55 -1.08
N HIS A 122 14.48 -1.72 -2.02
CA HIS A 122 13.61 -0.58 -1.72
C HIS A 122 12.20 -1.03 -1.32
N ILE A 123 11.66 -2.06 -1.99
CA ILE A 123 10.38 -2.66 -1.60
C ILE A 123 10.48 -3.27 -0.20
N CYS A 124 11.48 -4.13 0.03
CA CYS A 124 11.61 -4.86 1.28
C CYS A 124 11.89 -3.93 2.48
N SER A 125 12.79 -2.95 2.33
CA SER A 125 13.08 -1.97 3.38
C SER A 125 11.89 -1.08 3.69
N THR A 126 11.15 -0.60 2.68
CA THR A 126 9.95 0.21 2.91
C THR A 126 8.86 -0.61 3.59
N ALA A 127 8.60 -1.82 3.13
CA ALA A 127 7.60 -2.71 3.73
C ALA A 127 7.97 -3.06 5.18
N LEU A 128 9.24 -3.34 5.47
CA LEU A 128 9.72 -3.64 6.81
C LEU A 128 9.60 -2.42 7.72
N LEU A 129 9.97 -1.23 7.25
CA LEU A 129 9.85 0.02 8.01
C LEU A 129 8.39 0.29 8.40
N VAL A 130 7.47 0.18 7.44
CA VAL A 130 6.03 0.36 7.68
C VAL A 130 5.54 -0.69 8.68
N PHE A 131 5.90 -1.96 8.51
CA PHE A 131 5.47 -3.03 9.41
C PHE A 131 6.01 -2.82 10.84
N LEU A 132 7.31 -2.57 10.99
CA LEU A 132 7.94 -2.40 12.31
C LEU A 132 7.40 -1.18 13.05
N THR A 133 7.13 -0.08 12.34
CA THR A 133 6.55 1.13 12.94
C THR A 133 5.14 0.87 13.49
N ASN A 134 4.31 0.14 12.74
CA ASN A 134 2.95 -0.20 13.20
C ASN A 134 2.97 -1.29 14.28
N ALA A 135 3.86 -2.28 14.16
CA ALA A 135 4.02 -3.34 15.16
C ALA A 135 4.56 -2.81 16.49
N SER A 136 5.49 -1.84 16.47
CA SER A 136 5.98 -1.21 17.71
C SER A 136 4.87 -0.42 18.40
N LEU A 137 4.05 0.32 17.66
CA LEU A 137 2.85 0.98 18.20
C LEU A 137 1.89 -0.03 18.83
N LEU A 138 1.66 -1.18 18.18
CA LEU A 138 0.82 -2.24 18.73
C LEU A 138 1.38 -2.78 20.06
N VAL A 139 2.68 -3.07 20.12
CA VAL A 139 3.34 -3.56 21.34
C VAL A 139 3.23 -2.53 22.46
N VAL A 140 3.58 -1.27 22.20
CA VAL A 140 3.49 -0.20 23.21
C VAL A 140 2.04 0.02 23.65
N GLY A 141 1.08 -0.10 22.73
CA GLY A 141 -0.35 -0.07 23.05
C GLY A 141 -0.77 -1.17 24.02
N VAL A 142 -0.24 -2.39 23.89
CA VAL A 142 -0.49 -3.48 24.86
C VAL A 142 0.20 -3.21 26.20
N LEU A 143 1.41 -2.63 26.21
CA LEU A 143 2.13 -2.30 27.44
C LEU A 143 1.44 -1.21 28.27
N CYS A 144 0.54 -0.42 27.68
CA CYS A 144 -0.28 0.57 28.41
C CYS A 144 -1.12 -0.06 29.53
N PHE A 145 -1.50 -1.35 29.41
CA PHE A 145 -2.23 -2.06 30.46
C PHE A 145 -1.37 -2.44 31.67
N ILE A 146 -0.04 -2.34 31.56
CA ILE A 146 0.90 -2.72 32.62
C ILE A 146 1.33 -1.51 33.44
N SER A 147 1.57 -0.36 32.81
CA SER A 147 2.02 0.86 33.49
C SER A 147 1.58 2.13 32.76
N ALA A 148 1.18 3.14 33.53
CA ALA A 148 0.82 4.47 33.01
C ALA A 148 1.97 5.17 32.27
N HIS A 149 3.23 4.81 32.55
CA HIS A 149 4.38 5.30 31.78
C HIS A 149 4.22 5.02 30.28
N TRP A 150 3.76 3.82 29.91
CA TRP A 150 3.58 3.41 28.52
C TRP A 150 2.48 4.19 27.80
N ILE A 151 1.48 4.73 28.52
CA ILE A 151 0.46 5.60 27.93
C ILE A 151 1.10 6.88 27.38
N THR A 152 2.07 7.44 28.10
CA THR A 152 2.79 8.65 27.66
C THR A 152 3.65 8.35 26.43
N VAL A 153 4.36 7.22 26.43
CA VAL A 153 5.18 6.77 25.28
C VAL A 153 4.29 6.50 24.06
N PHE A 154 3.17 5.80 24.24
CA PHE A 154 2.20 5.52 23.18
C PHE A 154 1.65 6.82 22.56
N GLY A 155 1.21 7.76 23.41
CA GLY A 155 0.71 9.05 22.98
C GLY A 155 1.75 9.84 22.18
N LEU A 156 3.00 9.88 22.64
CA LEU A 156 4.08 10.54 21.94
C LEU A 156 4.33 9.93 20.55
N LEU A 157 4.43 8.59 20.48
CA LEU A 157 4.66 7.89 19.21
C LEU A 157 3.51 8.11 18.24
N MET A 158 2.26 8.03 18.70
CA MET A 158 1.07 8.31 17.89
C MET A 158 1.05 9.75 17.37
N VAL A 159 1.44 10.74 18.19
CA VAL A 159 1.51 12.14 17.76
C VAL A 159 2.60 12.36 16.74
N VAL A 160 3.83 11.89 17.00
CA VAL A 160 4.97 12.10 16.09
C VAL A 160 4.71 11.43 14.74
N LYS A 161 4.34 10.14 14.76
CA LYS A 161 4.01 9.38 13.54
C LYS A 161 2.80 9.99 12.84
N GLY A 162 1.74 10.29 13.58
CA GLY A 162 0.51 10.88 13.04
C GLY A 162 0.75 12.25 12.39
N MET A 163 1.65 13.08 12.92
CA MET A 163 2.02 14.36 12.30
C MET A 163 2.73 14.17 10.96
N ILE A 164 3.69 13.24 10.88
CA ILE A 164 4.40 12.93 9.64
C ILE A 164 3.41 12.46 8.57
N ASP A 165 2.54 11.51 8.93
CA ASP A 165 1.54 10.95 8.02
C ASP A 165 0.49 12.00 7.62
N LEU A 166 0.09 12.88 8.53
CA LEU A 166 -0.85 13.95 8.25
C LEU A 166 -0.30 14.96 7.24
N LEU A 167 0.96 15.38 7.41
CA LEU A 167 1.63 16.30 6.47
C LEU A 167 1.73 15.66 5.08
N PHE A 168 2.15 14.40 5.02
CA PHE A 168 2.21 13.64 3.78
C PHE A 168 0.84 13.50 3.12
N MET A 169 -0.17 13.06 3.87
CA MET A 169 -1.53 12.86 3.37
C MET A 169 -2.19 14.16 2.93
N ASN A 170 -1.91 15.29 3.58
CA ASN A 170 -2.43 16.59 3.15
C ASN A 170 -1.96 16.97 1.74
N GLU A 171 -0.68 16.73 1.41
CA GLU A 171 -0.16 17.01 0.07
C GLU A 171 -0.72 16.04 -0.97
N VAL A 172 -0.81 14.75 -0.64
CA VAL A 172 -1.43 13.75 -1.54
C VAL A 172 -2.90 14.09 -1.81
N LEU A 173 -3.69 14.38 -0.77
CA LEU A 173 -5.11 14.69 -0.93
C LEU A 173 -5.36 16.05 -1.60
N LYS A 174 -4.42 17.00 -1.48
CA LYS A 174 -4.44 18.24 -2.26
C LYS A 174 -4.37 17.94 -3.76
N TYR A 175 -3.46 17.08 -4.18
CA TYR A 175 -3.31 16.67 -5.58
C TYR A 175 -4.60 16.04 -6.15
N TYR A 176 -5.28 15.21 -5.36
CA TYR A 176 -6.55 14.59 -5.78
C TYR A 176 -7.79 15.47 -5.59
N GLY A 177 -7.67 16.66 -4.99
CA GLY A 177 -8.82 17.51 -4.65
C GLY A 177 -9.76 16.87 -3.60
N LYS A 178 -9.23 16.00 -2.72
CA LYS A 178 -9.99 15.22 -1.73
C LYS A 178 -9.62 15.54 -0.28
N ARG A 179 -9.16 16.75 0.00
CA ARG A 179 -8.77 17.21 1.36
C ARG A 179 -9.82 16.96 2.44
N LYS A 180 -11.11 16.96 2.11
CA LYS A 180 -12.20 16.63 3.06
C LYS A 180 -12.04 15.25 3.71
N LEU A 181 -11.34 14.31 3.07
CA LEU A 181 -11.04 12.99 3.63
C LEU A 181 -10.05 13.04 4.81
N LEU A 182 -9.37 14.17 5.06
CA LEU A 182 -8.55 14.32 6.27
C LEU A 182 -9.36 14.23 7.56
N LEU A 183 -10.68 14.47 7.52
CA LEU A 183 -11.56 14.23 8.66
C LEU A 183 -11.55 12.76 9.10
N LEU A 184 -11.24 11.85 8.18
CA LEU A 184 -11.11 10.41 8.42
C LEU A 184 -9.70 9.97 8.80
N PHE A 185 -8.73 10.89 8.80
CA PHE A 185 -7.36 10.58 9.13
C PHE A 185 -7.22 9.99 10.53
N LEU A 186 -7.73 10.67 11.56
CA LEU A 186 -7.57 10.22 12.93
C LEU A 186 -8.26 8.86 13.21
N PRO A 187 -9.52 8.63 12.78
CA PRO A 187 -10.13 7.30 12.88
C PRO A 187 -9.34 6.21 12.15
N LEU A 188 -8.85 6.50 10.93
CA LEU A 188 -8.07 5.53 10.18
C LEU A 188 -6.76 5.24 10.91
N GLU A 189 -6.04 6.27 11.35
CA GLU A 189 -4.75 6.19 12.02
C GLU A 189 -4.79 5.30 13.28
N LEU A 190 -5.84 5.46 14.10
CA LEU A 190 -6.06 4.64 15.29
C LEU A 190 -6.30 3.16 14.96
N ILE A 191 -6.92 2.86 13.83
CA ILE A 191 -7.19 1.48 13.39
C ILE A 191 -5.98 0.92 12.63
N TYR A 192 -5.22 1.78 11.95
CA TYR A 192 -4.22 1.42 10.95
C TYR A 192 -3.07 0.62 11.55
N PHE A 193 -2.56 1.01 12.72
CA PHE A 193 -1.44 0.29 13.34
C PHE A 193 -1.82 -1.15 13.71
N MET A 194 -3.03 -1.37 14.25
CA MET A 194 -3.54 -2.70 14.52
C MET A 194 -3.76 -3.50 13.23
N TYR A 195 -4.41 -2.87 12.25
CA TYR A 195 -4.73 -3.48 10.97
C TYR A 195 -3.47 -3.91 10.21
N VAL A 196 -2.48 -3.03 10.05
CA VAL A 196 -1.23 -3.33 9.32
C VAL A 196 -0.46 -4.45 10.00
N SER A 197 -0.37 -4.45 11.34
CA SER A 197 0.31 -5.51 12.08
C SER A 197 -0.38 -6.87 11.91
N VAL A 198 -1.71 -6.92 12.07
CA VAL A 198 -2.48 -8.16 11.95
C VAL A 198 -2.43 -8.67 10.51
N VAL A 199 -2.71 -7.84 9.51
CA VAL A 199 -2.68 -8.24 8.09
C VAL A 199 -1.28 -8.62 7.65
N GLY A 200 -0.26 -7.88 8.09
CA GLY A 200 1.14 -8.16 7.78
C GLY A 200 1.58 -9.56 8.19
N ILE A 201 1.15 -10.02 9.37
CA ILE A 201 1.45 -11.37 9.88
C ILE A 201 0.50 -12.40 9.26
N ALA A 202 -0.82 -12.19 9.36
CA ALA A 202 -1.83 -13.16 8.94
C ALA A 202 -1.75 -13.49 7.44
N SER A 203 -1.47 -12.49 6.60
CA SER A 203 -1.30 -12.69 5.15
C SER A 203 -0.14 -13.61 4.78
N GLN A 204 0.83 -13.82 5.69
CA GLN A 204 1.95 -14.73 5.45
C GLN A 204 1.69 -16.16 5.91
N LEU A 205 0.70 -16.36 6.79
CA LEU A 205 0.46 -17.63 7.48
C LEU A 205 -0.87 -18.28 7.10
N THR A 206 -1.84 -17.49 6.65
CA THR A 206 -3.21 -17.95 6.46
C THR A 206 -3.54 -18.08 4.96
N PRO A 207 -4.10 -19.22 4.51
CA PRO A 207 -4.62 -19.33 3.16
C PRO A 207 -5.79 -18.36 2.95
N TYR A 208 -5.96 -17.87 1.73
CA TYR A 208 -7.06 -16.98 1.39
C TYR A 208 -7.70 -17.37 0.06
N THR A 209 -8.98 -17.03 -0.10
CA THR A 209 -9.72 -17.29 -1.34
C THR A 209 -9.82 -16.01 -2.16
N TRP A 210 -9.41 -16.08 -3.43
CA TRP A 210 -9.49 -14.95 -4.35
C TRP A 210 -10.09 -15.37 -5.69
N LYS A 211 -11.27 -14.81 -6.02
CA LYS A 211 -12.03 -15.12 -7.25
C LYS A 211 -12.15 -16.63 -7.50
N GLY A 212 -12.58 -17.37 -6.46
CA GLY A 212 -12.77 -18.83 -6.51
C GLY A 212 -11.50 -19.67 -6.44
N ARG A 213 -10.30 -19.07 -6.35
CA ARG A 213 -9.03 -19.79 -6.17
C ARG A 213 -8.59 -19.75 -4.72
N ASN A 214 -8.28 -20.91 -4.15
CA ASN A 214 -7.62 -20.99 -2.83
C ASN A 214 -6.11 -20.84 -3.03
N ILE A 215 -5.55 -19.82 -2.40
CA ILE A 215 -4.13 -19.53 -2.43
C ILE A 215 -3.57 -19.89 -1.06
N GLN A 216 -2.69 -20.88 -1.03
CA GLN A 216 -1.94 -21.23 0.17
C GLN A 216 -0.79 -20.24 0.36
N PRO A 217 -0.36 -20.00 1.61
CA PRO A 217 0.78 -19.15 1.89
C PRO A 217 2.04 -19.73 1.24
#